data_AF-A0A1Y4VHQ3-F1
#
_entry.id   AF-A0A1Y4VHQ3-F1
#
_cell.length_a   1.000
_cell.length_b   1.000
_cell.length_c   1.000
_cell.angle_alpha   90.00
_cell.angle_beta   90.00
_cell.angle_gamma   90.00
#
_symmetry.space_group_name_H-M   'P 1'
#
loop_
_entity.id
_entity.type
_entity.pdbx_description
1 polymer ?
#
loop_
_entity_poly.entity_id
_entity_poly.type
_entity_poly.pdbx_seq_one_letter_code
_entity_poly.pdbx_strand_id
1 'polypeptide(L)' 'MSKLNEDSLKYIIARLVENANDAVEESEKDKSDAFNQGRRLAYYEMLDILKNELDVRDADLKELGLDFDVNKIA' A
#
# COMPACT_ATOMS: atom_id res chain seq x y z
N MET A 1 -5.61 -17.31 21.06
CA MET A 1 -5.16 -16.66 19.83
C MET A 1 -5.65 -15.23 19.86
N SER A 2 -4.78 -14.25 19.64
CA SER A 2 -5.20 -12.85 19.48
C SER A 2 -5.99 -12.72 18.17
N LYS A 3 -7.17 -12.09 18.19
CA LYS A 3 -7.88 -11.73 16.96
C LYS A 3 -7.22 -10.48 16.38
N LEU A 4 -7.14 -10.39 15.05
CA LEU A 4 -6.74 -9.14 14.40
C LEU A 4 -7.75 -8.05 14.83
N ASN A 5 -7.25 -7.03 15.52
CA ASN A 5 -8.04 -5.85 15.87
C ASN A 5 -7.71 -4.70 14.91
N GLU A 6 -8.44 -3.60 15.04
CA GLU A 6 -8.29 -2.44 14.16
C GLU A 6 -6.89 -1.83 14.22
N ASP A 7 -6.30 -1.72 15.41
CA ASP A 7 -4.92 -1.23 15.57
C ASP A 7 -3.90 -2.10 14.84
N SER A 8 -4.10 -3.43 14.87
CA SER A 8 -3.24 -4.37 14.13
C SER A 8 -3.41 -4.19 12.62
N LEU A 9 -4.63 -3.94 12.14
CA LEU A 9 -4.89 -3.66 10.73
C LEU A 9 -4.25 -2.33 10.29
N LYS A 10 -4.41 -1.26 11.08
CA LYS A 10 -3.76 0.05 10.86
C LYS A 10 -2.25 -0.10 10.78
N TYR A 11 -1.65 -0.88 11.68
CA TYR A 11 -0.22 -1.15 11.67
C TYR A 11 0.24 -1.87 10.39
N ILE A 12 -0.49 -2.90 9.95
CA ILE A 12 -0.17 -3.63 8.72
C ILE A 12 -0.27 -2.71 7.49
N ILE A 13 -1.33 -1.92 7.41
CA ILE A 13 -1.53 -0.93 6.34
C ILE A 13 -0.36 0.07 6.32
N ALA A 14 0.00 0.64 7.47
CA ALA A 14 1.10 1.59 7.56
C ALA A 14 2.42 0.98 7.05
N ARG A 15 2.69 -0.29 7.38
CA ARG A 15 3.87 -1.01 6.87
C ARG A 15 3.84 -1.24 5.37
N LEU A 16 2.66 -1.53 4.79
CA LEU A 16 2.52 -1.67 3.34
C LEU A 16 2.76 -0.33 2.62
N VAL A 17 2.23 0.77 3.16
CA VAL A 17 2.42 2.12 2.60
C VAL A 17 3.89 2.55 2.71
N GLU A 18 4.54 2.32 3.84
CA GLU A 18 5.97 2.59 4.04
C GLU A 18 6.81 1.83 2.99
N ASN A 19 6.60 0.53 2.86
CA ASN A 19 7.34 -0.26 1.88
C ASN A 19 7.04 0.13 0.42
N ALA A 20 5.82 0.60 0.14
CA ALA A 20 5.45 1.10 -1.18
C ALA A 20 6.22 2.37 -1.53
N ASN A 21 6.36 3.30 -0.56
CA ASN A 21 7.16 4.50 -0.73
C ASN A 21 8.64 4.14 -0.98
N ASP A 22 9.21 3.22 -0.20
CA ASP A 22 10.57 2.71 -0.43
C ASP A 22 10.72 2.12 -1.84
N ALA A 23 9.72 1.35 -2.30
CA ALA A 23 9.74 0.77 -3.65
C ALA A 23 9.70 1.83 -4.74
N VAL A 24 8.93 2.91 -4.57
CA VAL A 24 8.94 4.07 -5.47
C VAL A 24 10.32 4.70 -5.49
N GLU A 25 10.90 5.04 -4.33
CA GLU A 25 12.21 5.67 -4.24
C GLU A 25 13.32 4.83 -4.90
N GLU A 26 13.37 3.52 -4.62
CA GLU A 26 14.36 2.62 -5.23
C GLU A 26 14.16 2.48 -6.75
N SER A 27 12.91 2.44 -7.22
CA SER A 27 12.62 2.38 -8.66
C SER A 27 13.07 3.64 -9.42
N GLU A 28 13.12 4.78 -8.74
CA GLU A 28 13.52 6.05 -9.35
C GLU A 28 15.05 6.19 -9.48
N LYS A 29 15.83 5.46 -8.68
CA LYS A 29 17.30 5.45 -8.76
C LYS A 29 17.81 4.84 -10.06
N ASP A 30 17.13 3.82 -10.57
CA ASP A 30 17.43 3.21 -11.86
C ASP A 30 16.14 2.75 -12.56
N LYS A 31 15.72 3.52 -13.55
CA LYS A 31 14.52 3.22 -14.35
C LYS A 31 14.67 2.00 -15.26
N SER A 32 15.90 1.51 -15.47
CA SER A 32 16.17 0.29 -16.24
C SER A 32 16.15 -0.98 -15.39
N ASP A 33 16.14 -0.85 -14.06
CA ASP A 33 16.05 -1.99 -13.14
C ASP A 33 14.62 -2.55 -13.08
N ALA A 34 14.37 -3.55 -13.94
CA ALA A 34 13.08 -4.22 -14.03
C ALA A 34 12.61 -4.85 -12.70
N PHE A 35 13.51 -5.24 -11.81
CA PHE A 35 13.14 -5.80 -10.51
C PHE A 35 12.54 -4.73 -9.60
N ASN A 36 13.18 -3.56 -9.49
CA ASN A 36 12.66 -2.46 -8.68
C ASN A 36 11.37 -1.86 -9.29
N GLN A 37 11.26 -1.79 -10.62
CA GLN A 37 9.99 -1.44 -11.29
C GLN A 37 8.86 -2.43 -10.95
N GLY A 38 9.15 -3.74 -11.00
CA GLY A 38 8.18 -4.77 -10.64
C GLY A 38 7.77 -4.73 -9.16
N ARG A 39 8.71 -4.42 -8.26
CA ARG A 39 8.43 -4.28 -6.83
C ARG A 39 7.50 -3.09 -6.54
N ARG A 40 7.71 -1.94 -7.22
CA ARG A 40 6.81 -0.78 -7.17
C ARG A 40 5.40 -1.15 -7.62
N LEU A 41 5.28 -1.78 -8.80
CA LEU A 41 3.99 -2.21 -9.34
C LEU A 41 3.25 -3.17 -8.40
N ALA A 42 3.96 -4.11 -7.78
CA ALA A 42 3.36 -5.06 -6.83
C ALA A 42 2.74 -4.35 -5.62
N TYR A 43 3.38 -3.30 -5.08
CA TYR A 43 2.80 -2.52 -3.99
C TYR A 43 1.60 -1.68 -4.41
N TYR A 44 1.63 -1.10 -5.61
CA TYR A 44 0.46 -0.44 -6.19
C TYR A 44 -0.74 -1.39 -6.23
N GLU A 45 -0.60 -2.57 -6.85
CA GLU A 45 -1.70 -3.54 -6.99
C GLU A 45 -2.24 -3.99 -5.62
N MET A 46 -1.35 -4.26 -4.66
CA MET A 46 -1.77 -4.67 -3.31
C MET A 46 -2.55 -3.58 -2.57
N LEU A 47 -2.10 -2.32 -2.66
CA LEU A 47 -2.77 -1.20 -2.00
C LEU A 47 -4.07 -0.80 -2.71
N ASP A 48 -4.13 -0.91 -4.03
CA ASP A 48 -5.35 -0.68 -4.80
C ASP A 48 -6.43 -1.71 -4.46
N ILE A 49 -6.08 -3.01 -4.47
CA ILE A 49 -6.99 -4.08 -4.05
C ILE A 49 -7.47 -3.84 -2.61
N LEU A 50 -6.55 -3.55 -1.68
CA LEU A 50 -6.88 -3.34 -0.28
C LEU A 50 -7.82 -2.15 -0.10
N LYS A 51 -7.54 -1.03 -0.77
CA LYS A 51 -8.36 0.17 -0.73
C LYS A 51 -9.76 -0.11 -1.28
N ASN A 52 -9.86 -0.74 -2.44
CA ASN A 52 -11.14 -1.07 -3.08
C ASN A 52 -11.97 -2.02 -2.20
N GLU A 53 -11.36 -3.06 -1.63
CA GLU A 53 -12.07 -4.00 -0.75
C GLU A 53 -12.54 -3.34 0.56
N LEU A 54 -11.78 -2.40 1.11
CA LEU A 54 -12.19 -1.67 2.32
C LEU A 54 -13.28 -0.64 2.02
N ASP A 55 -13.19 0.05 0.89
CA ASP A 55 -14.16 1.05 0.44
C ASP A 55 -15.55 0.43 0.22
N VAL A 56 -15.64 -0.72 -0.47
CA VAL A 56 -16.92 -1.42 -0.69
C VAL A 56 -17.56 -1.98 0.59
N ARG A 57 -16.83 -1.98 1.71
CA ARG A 57 -17.31 -2.39 3.04
C ARG A 57 -17.60 -1.18 3.94
N ASP A 58 -17.65 0.03 3.37
CA ASP A 58 -17.85 1.29 4.07
C ASP A 58 -16.84 1.52 5.21
N ALA A 59 -15.61 0.99 5.07
CA ALA A 59 -14.56 1.22 6.05
C ALA A 59 -14.04 2.66 5.96
N ASP A 60 -13.70 3.27 7.10
CA ASP A 60 -13.09 4.60 7.11
C ASP A 60 -11.63 4.52 6.64
N LEU A 61 -11.43 4.72 5.33
CA LEU A 61 -10.11 4.68 4.70
C LEU A 61 -9.17 5.73 5.29
N LYS A 62 -9.70 6.86 5.75
CA LYS A 62 -8.88 7.93 6.34
C LYS A 62 -8.39 7.52 7.72
N GLU A 63 -9.25 6.94 8.54
CA GLU A 63 -8.88 6.36 9.83
C GLU A 63 -7.87 5.22 9.68
N LEU A 64 -7.99 4.42 8.61
CA LEU A 64 -7.06 3.33 8.31
C LEU A 64 -5.74 3.79 7.68
N GLY A 65 -5.62 5.06 7.25
CA GLY A 65 -4.41 5.59 6.60
C GLY A 65 -4.29 5.26 5.10
N LEU A 66 -5.39 4.92 4.43
CA LEU A 66 -5.49 4.61 2.99
C LEU A 66 -6.17 5.71 2.16
N ASP A 67 -6.45 6.88 2.75
CA ASP A 67 -7.00 8.04 2.05
C ASP A 67 -5.93 8.80 1.25
N PHE A 68 -5.39 8.14 0.22
CA PHE A 68 -4.49 8.73 -0.74
C PHE A 68 -4.71 8.16 -2.15
N ASP A 69 -4.12 8.82 -3.14
CA ASP A 69 -4.14 8.38 -4.52
C ASP A 69 -3.06 7.32 -4.77
N VAL A 70 -3.46 6.04 -4.75
CA VAL A 70 -2.58 4.89 -4.99
C VAL A 70 -1.92 4.93 -6.37
N ASN A 71 -2.51 5.62 -7.36
CA ASN A 71 -1.92 5.75 -8.70
C ASN A 71 -0.61 6.52 -8.71
N LYS A 72 -0.29 7.25 -7.63
CA LYS A 72 1.03 7.89 -7.46
C LYS A 72 2.15 6.88 -7.21
N ILE A 73 1.80 5.63 -6.86
CA ILE A 73 2.74 4.53 -6.69
C ILE A 73 3.01 3.82 -8.02
N ALA A 74 2.06 3.83 -8.97
CA ALA A 74 2.24 3.17 -10.28
C ALA A 74 3.35 3.82 -11.10
#